data_AF-A0A2G9S3Q0-F1
#
_entry.id   AF-A0A2G9S3Q0-F1
#
_cell.length_a   1.000
_cell.length_b   1.000
_cell.length_c   1.000
_cell.angle_alpha   90.00
_cell.angle_beta   90.00
_cell.angle_gamma   90.00
#
_symmetry.space_group_name_H-M   'P 1'
#
loop_
_entity.id
_entity.type
_entity.pdbx_description
1 polymer ?
#
loop_
_entity_poly.entity_id
_entity_poly.type
_entity_poly.pdbx_seq_one_letter_code
_entity_poly.pdbx_strand_id
1 'polypeptide(L)'
;MAVSLYILIYMLYVLFRERMSRLLLPFADQQVEISSLSAGNIALTVGLKQTATGDTIVSSKSAAAAASRRAIRAEEKKEKKSEEDLVLAGVEIPEPVFFCTIEPPSVAKQTDLENALKCLQLEDPSLKVRIDPDSGQMILCGMGELHIEIIHDRIRREYGLETYLGPLQIAYRETILSASQASETLDRTINDNRHQVTAEVEVTPLTDGGLVIKYADSLRQSLLNDYKEAIANGIHSAYLTGPLLGSPLLDVGVTVHSINILAGTSATMVSACVSRCIQKALKKADKQILEPLMRVEITMGEEYLGSVLGDLAKRRGNVQEIQSRFDNKVILAFVPLAELMGYSTDLRTLTSGSATFTLELANYEGMDPQDQNTLLKKKGLL
;
A
#
# COMPACT_ATOMS: atom_id res chain seq x y z
N MET A 1 11.69 13.74 32.10
CA MET A 1 10.24 13.66 32.40
C MET A 1 9.91 12.21 32.69
N ALA A 2 9.39 11.90 33.89
CA ALA A 2 8.91 10.56 34.21
C ALA A 2 7.44 10.44 33.80
N VAL A 3 7.08 9.42 33.02
CA VAL A 3 5.69 9.19 32.62
C VAL A 3 4.97 8.48 33.76
N SER A 4 4.16 9.17 34.56
CA SER A 4 3.37 8.61 35.67
C SER A 4 1.98 8.13 35.20
N LEU A 5 1.37 7.17 35.92
CA LEU A 5 0.02 6.60 35.67
C LEU A 5 -1.12 7.62 35.43
N TYR A 6 -0.90 8.90 35.74
CA TYR A 6 -1.86 10.00 35.60
C TYR A 6 -1.60 10.93 34.41
N ILE A 7 -0.99 10.42 33.34
CA ILE A 7 -0.69 11.23 32.16
C ILE A 7 -1.74 11.00 31.08
N LEU A 8 -2.39 12.10 30.68
CA LEU A 8 -3.21 12.15 29.48
C LEU A 8 -2.30 12.04 28.27
N ILE A 9 -2.64 11.14 27.37
CA ILE A 9 -1.87 10.93 26.14
C ILE A 9 -2.62 11.52 24.98
N TYR A 10 -1.90 12.30 24.18
CA TYR A 10 -2.42 12.92 22.98
C TYR A 10 -1.67 12.39 21.76
N MET A 11 -2.46 12.12 20.71
CA MET A 11 -2.05 11.60 19.41
C MET A 11 -1.96 12.73 18.37
N LEU A 12 -1.02 12.63 17.42
CA LEU A 12 -0.73 13.69 16.46
C LEU A 12 -1.60 13.68 15.20
N TYR A 13 -1.88 12.49 14.65
CA TYR A 13 -2.61 12.34 13.39
C TYR A 13 -4.13 12.43 13.57
N VAL A 14 -4.62 12.03 14.75
CA VAL A 14 -5.97 12.34 15.22
C VAL A 14 -5.87 12.68 16.70
N LEU A 15 -6.29 13.89 17.09
CA LEU A 15 -6.18 14.38 18.47
C LEU A 15 -7.13 13.63 19.41
N PHE A 16 -6.81 12.38 19.75
CA PHE A 16 -7.52 11.61 20.74
C PHE A 16 -6.85 11.70 22.11
N ARG A 17 -7.68 11.69 23.14
CA ARG A 17 -7.27 11.66 24.53
C ARG A 17 -7.42 10.24 25.04
N GLU A 18 -6.31 9.60 25.36
CA GLU A 18 -6.30 8.25 25.95
C GLU A 18 -5.78 8.26 27.39
N ARG A 19 -6.17 7.23 28.16
CA ARG A 19 -5.77 7.05 29.55
C ARG A 19 -5.05 5.71 29.70
N MET A 20 -3.77 5.76 30.08
CA MET A 20 -3.05 4.57 30.53
C MET A 20 -3.60 4.10 31.89
N SER A 21 -3.82 2.79 32.02
CA SER A 21 -4.21 2.17 33.29
C SER A 21 -3.03 1.61 34.06
N ARG A 22 -2.10 0.94 33.38
CA ARG A 22 -0.96 0.23 33.98
C ARG A 22 0.26 0.35 33.08
N LEU A 23 1.44 0.32 33.69
CA LEU A 23 2.71 0.34 32.98
C LEU A 23 3.56 -0.84 33.49
N LEU A 24 4.06 -1.65 32.56
CA LEU A 24 4.73 -2.92 32.84
C LEU A 24 6.09 -2.92 32.14
N LEU A 25 7.13 -3.36 32.84
CA LEU A 25 8.44 -3.59 32.25
C LEU A 25 8.56 -5.07 31.87
N PRO A 26 8.76 -5.39 30.57
CA PRO A 26 8.89 -6.77 30.14
C PRO A 26 10.32 -7.29 30.42
N PHE A 27 10.44 -8.27 31.30
CA PHE A 27 11.62 -9.13 31.41
C PHE A 27 11.37 -10.46 30.68
N ALA A 28 12.43 -11.25 30.46
CA ALA A 28 12.35 -12.50 29.70
C ALA A 28 11.35 -13.50 30.30
N ASP A 29 11.18 -13.49 31.62
CA ASP A 29 10.41 -14.45 32.40
C ASP A 29 9.22 -13.84 33.17
N GLN A 30 9.20 -12.51 33.34
CA GLN A 30 8.18 -11.83 34.14
C GLN A 30 7.87 -10.42 33.63
N GLN A 31 6.66 -9.94 33.94
CA GLN A 31 6.25 -8.57 33.70
C GLN A 31 6.10 -7.85 35.04
N VAL A 32 6.94 -6.84 35.28
CA VAL A 32 6.95 -6.09 36.56
C VAL A 32 6.18 -4.78 36.38
N GLU A 33 5.18 -4.56 37.22
CA GLU A 33 4.42 -3.32 37.22
C GLU A 33 5.21 -2.17 37.84
N ILE A 34 5.29 -1.06 37.12
CA ILE A 34 6.04 0.14 37.53
C ILE A 34 5.13 1.36 37.49
N SER A 35 5.37 2.30 38.41
CA SER A 35 4.57 3.52 38.54
C SER A 35 4.95 4.60 37.53
N SER A 36 6.18 4.57 37.03
CA SER A 36 6.67 5.54 36.06
C SER A 36 7.87 5.05 35.26
N LEU A 37 8.01 5.55 34.03
CA LEU A 37 9.14 5.29 33.14
C LEU A 37 9.93 6.57 32.83
N SER A 38 11.26 6.50 32.85
CA SER A 38 12.16 7.58 32.40
C SER A 38 12.52 7.44 30.92
N ALA A 39 12.96 8.54 30.29
CA ALA A 39 13.35 8.57 28.89
C ALA A 39 14.48 7.56 28.57
N GLY A 40 14.44 6.97 27.37
CA GLY A 40 15.40 5.97 26.91
C GLY A 40 15.04 4.52 27.26
N ASN A 41 13.97 4.29 28.03
CA ASN A 41 13.50 2.95 28.38
C ASN A 41 12.27 2.54 27.57
N ILE A 42 12.08 1.23 27.43
CA ILE A 42 10.94 0.60 26.77
C ILE A 42 10.04 -0.03 27.84
N ALA A 43 8.73 0.15 27.71
CA ALA A 43 7.74 -0.47 28.57
C ALA A 43 6.47 -0.81 27.80
N LEU A 44 5.68 -1.71 28.37
CA LEU A 44 4.34 -2.04 27.92
C LEU A 44 3.34 -1.18 28.68
N THR A 45 2.31 -0.71 27.99
CA THR A 45 1.22 0.05 28.61
C THR A 45 -0.11 -0.65 28.35
N VAL A 46 -1.00 -0.63 29.33
CA VAL A 46 -2.33 -1.20 29.22
C VAL A 46 -3.37 -0.09 29.25
N GLY A 47 -4.45 -0.22 28.48
CA GLY A 47 -5.61 0.66 28.53
C GLY A 47 -5.76 1.64 27.36
N LEU A 48 -4.80 1.67 26.44
CA LEU A 48 -4.89 2.40 25.17
C LEU A 48 -5.85 1.67 24.21
N LYS A 49 -6.72 2.39 23.51
CA LYS A 49 -7.77 1.80 22.66
C LYS A 49 -7.59 2.08 21.18
N GLN A 50 -7.03 3.24 20.85
CA GLN A 50 -6.86 3.76 19.50
C GLN A 50 -5.40 3.84 19.09
N THR A 51 -4.47 3.78 20.05
CA THR A 51 -3.03 3.81 19.78
C THR A 51 -2.62 2.56 18.98
N ALA A 52 -1.91 2.78 17.88
CA ALA A 52 -1.37 1.77 16.98
C ALA A 52 0.16 1.92 16.84
N THR A 53 0.78 1.03 16.07
CA THR A 53 2.23 1.05 15.81
C THR A 53 2.63 2.32 15.05
N GLY A 54 3.67 3.02 15.53
CA GLY A 54 4.19 4.26 14.94
C GLY A 54 3.64 5.56 15.55
N ASP A 55 2.70 5.43 16.48
CA ASP A 55 2.03 6.56 17.11
C ASP A 55 2.89 7.28 18.15
N THR A 56 2.91 8.62 18.10
CA THR A 56 3.59 9.44 19.11
C THR A 56 2.65 9.78 20.27
N ILE A 57 3.07 9.42 21.47
CA ILE A 57 2.36 9.60 22.74
C ILE A 57 2.93 10.81 23.48
N VAL A 58 2.11 11.86 23.72
CA VAL A 58 2.56 13.05 24.48
C VAL A 58 1.68 13.36 25.69
N SER A 59 2.26 14.00 26.71
CA SER A 59 1.63 14.20 28.03
C SER A 59 0.56 15.30 28.13
N SER A 60 0.45 16.17 27.14
CA SER A 60 -0.48 17.30 27.18
C SER A 60 -0.94 17.76 25.80
N LYS A 61 -2.13 18.38 25.76
CA LYS A 61 -2.73 18.91 24.52
C LYS A 61 -1.88 20.03 23.91
N SER A 62 -1.23 20.83 24.74
CA SER A 62 -0.30 21.89 24.30
C SER A 62 0.96 21.30 23.68
N ALA A 63 1.51 20.22 24.26
CA ALA A 63 2.62 19.48 23.67
C ALA A 63 2.22 18.85 22.33
N ALA A 64 1.01 18.27 22.22
CA ALA A 64 0.51 17.73 20.96
C ALA A 64 0.35 18.80 19.89
N ALA A 65 -0.28 19.93 20.20
CA ALA A 65 -0.43 21.04 19.26
C ALA A 65 0.92 21.68 18.87
N ALA A 66 1.92 21.68 19.76
CA ALA A 66 3.28 22.11 19.45
C ALA A 66 3.98 21.13 18.49
N ALA A 67 3.81 19.83 18.72
CA ALA A 67 4.32 18.77 17.86
C ALA A 67 3.65 18.80 16.47
N SER A 68 2.31 18.90 16.36
CA SER A 68 1.59 18.92 15.07
C SER A 68 2.00 20.11 14.19
N ARG A 69 2.15 21.30 14.78
CA ARG A 69 2.58 22.50 14.06
C ARG A 69 4.02 22.43 13.56
N ARG A 70 4.85 21.60 14.18
CA ARG A 70 6.25 21.40 13.79
C ARG A 70 6.39 20.29 12.75
N ALA A 71 5.58 19.23 12.80
CA ALA A 71 5.50 18.21 11.75
C ALA A 71 5.22 18.84 10.37
N ILE A 72 4.20 19.69 10.29
CA ILE A 72 3.81 20.39 9.04
C ILE A 72 4.96 21.27 8.52
N ARG A 73 5.76 21.87 9.41
CA ARG A 73 6.92 22.70 9.02
C ARG A 73 8.14 21.88 8.61
N ALA A 74 8.26 20.64 9.08
CA ALA A 74 9.36 19.74 8.74
C ALA A 74 9.18 19.14 7.33
N GLU A 75 7.94 18.91 6.88
CA GLU A 75 7.65 18.54 5.49
C GLU A 75 8.04 19.64 4.48
N GLU A 76 7.96 20.92 4.87
CA GLU A 76 8.33 22.07 4.02
C GLU A 76 9.84 22.41 4.03
N LYS A 77 10.62 21.90 5.00
CA LYS A 77 12.07 22.16 5.11
C LYS A 77 12.85 20.89 5.42
N LYS A 78 13.22 20.15 4.36
CA LYS A 78 14.39 19.25 4.39
C LYS A 78 15.66 20.07 4.58
N GLU A 79 15.98 20.49 5.81
CA GLU A 79 17.34 20.77 6.32
C GLU A 79 17.29 21.58 7.64
N LYS A 80 17.46 20.87 8.77
CA LYS A 80 18.38 21.16 9.89
C LYS A 80 17.87 20.49 11.17
N LYS A 81 18.60 19.47 11.62
CA LYS A 81 18.44 18.82 12.93
C LYS A 81 18.74 19.83 14.05
N SER A 82 17.75 20.08 14.91
CA SER A 82 17.95 20.64 16.25
C SER A 82 17.29 19.71 17.27
N GLU A 83 17.97 19.46 18.39
CA GLU A 83 17.79 18.36 19.36
C GLU A 83 16.48 18.32 20.17
N GLU A 84 15.40 18.98 19.75
CA GLU A 84 14.09 18.93 20.44
C GLU A 84 12.89 18.85 19.47
N ASP A 85 12.97 17.93 18.51
CA ASP A 85 11.82 17.52 17.70
C ASP A 85 10.89 16.62 18.53
N LEU A 86 9.76 17.17 18.97
CA LEU A 86 8.71 16.46 19.72
C LEU A 86 7.87 15.52 18.84
N VAL A 87 8.11 15.51 17.53
CA VAL A 87 7.53 14.54 16.60
C VAL A 87 8.65 13.58 16.25
N LEU A 88 8.55 12.36 16.76
CA LEU A 88 9.51 11.31 16.44
C LEU A 88 9.27 10.87 15.00
N ALA A 89 10.35 10.52 14.30
CA ALA A 89 10.25 9.92 12.97
C ALA A 89 9.33 8.70 13.06
N GLY A 90 8.22 8.74 12.31
CA GLY A 90 7.25 7.65 12.29
C GLY A 90 7.86 6.36 11.75
N VAL A 91 7.12 5.27 11.90
CA VAL A 91 7.48 3.99 11.28
C VAL A 91 7.08 4.03 9.80
N GLU A 92 8.03 3.77 8.90
CA GLU A 92 7.72 3.58 7.48
C GLU A 92 7.06 2.20 7.31
N ILE A 93 5.81 2.20 6.85
CA ILE A 93 5.03 0.98 6.64
C ILE A 93 5.18 0.58 5.17
N PRO A 94 5.75 -0.61 4.86
CA PRO A 94 5.92 -1.06 3.48
C PRO A 94 4.56 -1.33 2.81
N GLU A 95 4.51 -1.19 1.48
CA GLU A 95 3.33 -1.58 0.72
C GLU A 95 3.21 -3.11 0.63
N PRO A 96 1.99 -3.67 0.78
CA PRO A 96 1.79 -5.11 0.61
C PRO A 96 1.92 -5.49 -0.87
N VAL A 97 2.63 -6.58 -1.13
CA VAL A 97 2.94 -7.06 -2.50
C VAL A 97 2.11 -8.26 -2.91
N PHE A 98 1.58 -9.01 -1.94
CA PHE A 98 0.69 -10.13 -2.16
C PHE A 98 -0.72 -9.80 -1.73
N PHE A 99 -1.69 -10.39 -2.40
CA PHE A 99 -3.07 -10.39 -1.95
C PHE A 99 -3.80 -11.67 -2.29
N CYS A 100 -4.81 -12.01 -1.50
CA CYS A 100 -5.70 -13.13 -1.74
C CYS A 100 -7.11 -12.76 -1.28
N THR A 101 -8.13 -13.43 -1.81
CA THR A 101 -9.47 -13.29 -1.26
C THR A 101 -9.55 -14.06 0.06
N ILE A 102 -10.29 -13.52 1.02
CA ILE A 102 -10.60 -14.19 2.28
C ILE A 102 -12.11 -14.21 2.49
N GLU A 103 -12.65 -15.39 2.73
CA GLU A 103 -14.09 -15.60 2.91
C GLU A 103 -14.37 -16.25 4.28
N PRO A 104 -15.44 -15.82 4.97
CA PRO A 104 -15.83 -16.47 6.22
C PRO A 104 -16.37 -17.87 5.95
N PRO A 105 -16.40 -18.76 6.97
CA PRO A 105 -17.01 -20.08 6.83
C PRO A 105 -18.53 -20.02 6.54
N SER A 106 -19.19 -18.93 6.93
CA SER A 106 -20.60 -18.68 6.67
C SER A 106 -20.92 -17.19 6.72
N VAL A 107 -22.03 -16.77 6.10
CA VAL A 107 -22.48 -15.37 6.11
C VAL A 107 -22.72 -14.85 7.54
N ALA A 108 -23.17 -15.71 8.46
CA ALA A 108 -23.37 -15.34 9.87
C ALA A 108 -22.07 -14.97 10.59
N LYS A 109 -20.92 -15.46 10.10
CA LYS A 109 -19.58 -15.23 10.66
C LYS A 109 -18.85 -14.06 9.99
N GLN A 110 -19.48 -13.37 9.05
CA GLN A 110 -18.90 -12.23 8.34
C GLN A 110 -18.46 -11.12 9.30
N THR A 111 -19.34 -10.73 10.23
CA THR A 111 -19.05 -9.65 11.19
C THR A 111 -17.93 -10.03 12.18
N ASP A 112 -17.87 -11.30 12.57
CA ASP A 112 -16.78 -11.83 13.41
C ASP A 112 -15.44 -11.74 12.67
N LEU A 113 -15.41 -12.09 11.38
CA LEU A 113 -14.21 -12.00 10.55
C LEU A 113 -13.76 -10.55 10.33
N GLU A 114 -14.68 -9.64 10.02
CA GLU A 114 -14.38 -8.22 9.89
C GLU A 114 -13.76 -7.64 11.17
N ASN A 115 -14.29 -8.03 12.33
CA ASN A 115 -13.73 -7.62 13.62
C ASN A 115 -12.33 -8.21 13.85
N ALA A 116 -12.13 -9.50 13.56
CA ALA A 116 -10.82 -10.15 13.67
C ALA A 116 -9.77 -9.47 12.77
N LEU A 117 -10.10 -9.23 11.51
CA LEU A 117 -9.23 -8.56 10.55
C LEU A 117 -8.94 -7.11 10.95
N LYS A 118 -9.89 -6.41 11.56
CA LYS A 118 -9.67 -5.06 12.08
C LYS A 118 -8.69 -5.05 13.25
N CYS A 119 -8.80 -6.01 14.17
CA CYS A 119 -7.86 -6.16 15.27
C CYS A 119 -6.44 -6.49 14.75
N LEU A 120 -6.33 -7.42 13.80
CA LEU A 120 -5.04 -7.80 13.21
C LEU A 120 -4.36 -6.64 12.45
N GLN A 121 -5.11 -5.80 11.74
CA GLN A 121 -4.57 -4.60 11.08
C GLN A 121 -4.08 -3.52 12.06
N LEU A 122 -4.65 -3.45 13.28
CA LEU A 122 -4.17 -2.54 14.31
C LEU A 122 -2.84 -3.00 14.90
N GLU A 123 -2.64 -4.32 15.00
CA GLU A 123 -1.40 -4.92 15.48
C GLU A 123 -0.28 -4.84 14.43
N ASP A 124 -0.59 -5.15 13.17
CA ASP A 124 0.34 -5.12 12.04
C ASP A 124 -0.15 -4.15 10.95
N PRO A 125 0.40 -2.93 10.88
CA PRO A 125 0.03 -1.95 9.85
C PRO A 125 0.39 -2.36 8.41
N SER A 126 1.27 -3.34 8.23
CA SER A 126 1.64 -3.84 6.90
C SER A 126 0.57 -4.75 6.31
N LEU A 127 -0.29 -5.32 7.16
CA LEU A 127 -1.49 -6.03 6.76
C LEU A 127 -2.55 -5.01 6.34
N LYS A 128 -3.09 -5.15 5.13
CA LYS A 128 -4.19 -4.29 4.66
C LYS A 128 -5.35 -5.16 4.20
N VAL A 129 -6.57 -4.75 4.54
CA VAL A 129 -7.78 -5.39 4.02
C VAL A 129 -8.56 -4.37 3.21
N ARG A 130 -8.96 -4.77 2.00
CA ARG A 130 -9.82 -3.98 1.12
C ARG A 130 -11.01 -4.81 0.69
N ILE A 131 -12.12 -4.15 0.39
CA ILE A 131 -13.28 -4.77 -0.22
C ILE A 131 -13.24 -4.41 -1.70
N ASP A 132 -13.33 -5.42 -2.55
CA ASP A 132 -13.43 -5.19 -3.99
C ASP A 132 -14.81 -4.63 -4.33
N PRO A 133 -14.90 -3.42 -4.95
CA PRO A 133 -16.18 -2.78 -5.21
C PRO A 133 -17.05 -3.52 -6.23
N ASP A 134 -16.43 -4.32 -7.12
CA ASP A 134 -17.14 -5.04 -8.18
C ASP A 134 -17.69 -6.39 -7.71
N SER A 135 -16.86 -7.20 -7.02
CA SER A 135 -17.27 -8.52 -6.51
C SER A 135 -17.88 -8.49 -5.11
N GLY A 136 -17.61 -7.44 -4.33
CA GLY A 136 -17.95 -7.38 -2.90
C GLY A 136 -17.12 -8.31 -2.02
N GLN A 137 -16.09 -8.96 -2.57
CA GLN A 137 -15.23 -9.87 -1.81
C GLN A 137 -14.20 -9.11 -0.96
N MET A 138 -13.84 -9.69 0.18
CA MET A 138 -12.73 -9.18 0.99
C MET A 138 -11.39 -9.67 0.44
N ILE A 139 -10.46 -8.74 0.26
CA ILE A 139 -9.12 -9.00 -0.20
C ILE A 139 -8.16 -8.70 0.95
N LEU A 140 -7.44 -9.74 1.38
CA LEU A 140 -6.36 -9.69 2.34
C LEU A 140 -5.05 -9.41 1.61
N CYS A 141 -4.37 -8.32 1.96
CA CYS A 141 -3.09 -7.91 1.38
C CYS A 141 -1.98 -8.03 2.43
N GLY A 142 -0.89 -8.71 2.11
CA GLY A 142 0.25 -8.92 2.99
C GLY A 142 1.59 -8.73 2.31
N MET A 143 2.65 -8.72 3.11
CA MET A 143 4.04 -8.56 2.63
C MET A 143 4.61 -9.83 1.98
N GLY A 144 4.04 -11.00 2.25
CA GLY A 144 4.61 -12.29 1.88
C GLY A 144 3.58 -13.42 1.92
N GLU A 145 3.88 -14.52 1.23
CA GLU A 145 3.12 -15.78 1.31
C GLU A 145 3.05 -16.27 2.76
N LEU A 146 4.20 -16.36 3.44
CA LEU A 146 4.29 -16.76 4.85
C LEU A 146 3.53 -15.81 5.77
N HIS A 147 3.53 -14.50 5.47
CA HIS A 147 2.78 -13.53 6.25
C HIS A 147 1.27 -13.84 6.19
N ILE A 148 0.73 -14.07 4.99
CA ILE A 148 -0.68 -14.44 4.81
C ILE A 148 -1.01 -15.78 5.49
N GLU A 149 -0.13 -16.78 5.40
CA GLU A 149 -0.31 -18.08 6.06
C GLU A 149 -0.38 -17.94 7.60
N ILE A 150 0.53 -17.15 8.18
CA ILE A 150 0.53 -16.89 9.63
C ILE A 150 -0.76 -16.18 10.04
N ILE A 151 -1.19 -15.15 9.29
CA ILE A 151 -2.44 -14.44 9.58
C ILE A 151 -3.64 -15.39 9.53
N HIS A 152 -3.69 -16.29 8.55
CA HIS A 152 -4.73 -17.31 8.45
C HIS A 152 -4.77 -18.25 9.66
N ASP A 153 -3.61 -18.75 10.09
CA ASP A 153 -3.50 -19.60 11.27
C ASP A 153 -3.85 -18.84 12.57
N ARG A 154 -3.47 -17.56 12.68
CA ARG A 154 -3.88 -16.69 13.80
C ARG A 154 -5.39 -16.50 13.85
N ILE A 155 -6.04 -16.23 12.72
CA ILE A 155 -7.51 -16.13 12.65
C ILE A 155 -8.18 -17.41 13.16
N ARG A 156 -7.62 -18.58 12.79
CA ARG A 156 -8.11 -19.87 13.28
C ARG A 156 -7.88 -20.06 14.79
N ARG A 157 -6.68 -19.78 15.31
CA ARG A 157 -6.30 -20.06 16.70
C ARG A 157 -6.85 -19.05 17.70
N GLU A 158 -6.79 -17.77 17.38
CA GLU A 158 -7.14 -16.67 18.29
C GLU A 158 -8.65 -16.37 18.23
N TYR A 159 -9.25 -16.44 17.04
CA TYR A 159 -10.65 -16.06 16.82
C TYR A 159 -11.57 -17.25 16.57
N GLY A 160 -11.03 -18.47 16.41
CA GLY A 160 -11.82 -19.68 16.18
C GLY A 160 -12.56 -19.69 14.85
N LEU A 161 -12.06 -18.95 13.84
CA LEU A 161 -12.69 -18.81 12.53
C LEU A 161 -11.95 -19.65 11.49
N GLU A 162 -12.64 -20.61 10.89
CA GLU A 162 -12.13 -21.35 9.74
C GLU A 162 -12.44 -20.60 8.45
N THR A 163 -11.56 -19.68 8.05
CA THR A 163 -11.71 -18.90 6.83
C THR A 163 -11.17 -19.62 5.61
N TYR A 164 -11.75 -19.36 4.45
CA TYR A 164 -11.24 -19.84 3.16
C TYR A 164 -10.38 -18.75 2.51
N LEU A 165 -9.21 -19.16 2.01
CA LEU A 165 -8.34 -18.29 1.23
C LEU A 165 -8.43 -18.65 -0.24
N GLY A 166 -8.61 -17.65 -1.09
CA GLY A 166 -8.47 -17.80 -2.53
C GLY A 166 -7.00 -17.93 -2.97
N PRO A 167 -6.76 -18.09 -4.27
CA PRO A 167 -5.41 -18.17 -4.80
C PRO A 167 -4.63 -16.88 -4.53
N LEU A 168 -3.36 -17.03 -4.17
CA LEU A 168 -2.45 -15.91 -3.97
C LEU A 168 -2.21 -15.17 -5.29
N GLN A 169 -2.29 -13.85 -5.25
CA GLN A 169 -2.11 -12.97 -6.40
C GLN A 169 -1.04 -11.92 -6.09
N ILE A 170 -0.38 -11.46 -7.16
CA ILE A 170 0.67 -10.44 -7.10
C ILE A 170 0.05 -9.09 -7.45
N ALA A 171 0.39 -8.07 -6.68
CA ALA A 171 -0.04 -6.70 -6.91
C ALA A 171 0.71 -6.09 -8.11
N TYR A 172 0.32 -6.46 -9.34
CA TYR A 172 0.79 -5.77 -10.54
C TYR A 172 0.28 -4.32 -10.58
N ARG A 173 0.99 -3.47 -11.32
CA ARG A 173 0.54 -2.12 -11.68
C ARG A 173 0.52 -1.99 -13.19
N GLU A 174 -0.06 -0.91 -13.69
CA GLU A 174 -0.09 -0.62 -15.12
C GLU A 174 0.40 0.80 -15.37
N THR A 175 1.10 1.00 -16.49
CA THR A 175 1.51 2.33 -16.93
C THR A 175 1.33 2.48 -18.44
N ILE A 176 1.56 3.69 -18.92
CA ILE A 176 1.57 4.02 -20.34
C ILE A 176 2.98 4.43 -20.78
N LEU A 177 3.29 4.21 -22.05
CA LEU A 177 4.58 4.59 -22.65
C LEU A 177 4.47 5.82 -23.55
N SER A 178 3.27 6.08 -24.08
CA SER A 178 2.99 7.21 -24.96
C SER A 178 1.86 8.08 -24.42
N ALA A 179 1.99 9.39 -24.63
CA ALA A 179 0.93 10.33 -24.30
C ALA A 179 -0.27 10.12 -25.24
N SER A 180 -1.48 10.25 -24.71
CA SER A 180 -2.69 10.13 -25.52
C SER A 180 -3.80 11.04 -25.04
N GLN A 181 -4.60 11.53 -26.00
CA GLN A 181 -5.73 12.40 -25.72
C GLN A 181 -7.04 11.69 -26.07
N ALA A 182 -8.05 11.91 -25.25
CA ALA A 182 -9.42 11.51 -25.54
C ALA A 182 -10.43 12.58 -25.14
N SER A 183 -11.54 12.57 -25.86
CA SER A 183 -12.76 13.27 -25.48
C SER A 183 -13.89 12.27 -25.34
N GLU A 184 -14.74 12.50 -24.36
CA GLU A 184 -15.91 11.68 -24.06
C GLU A 184 -17.08 12.58 -23.66
N THR A 185 -18.26 12.25 -24.17
CA THR A 185 -19.52 12.90 -23.80
C THR A 185 -20.46 11.88 -23.17
N LEU A 186 -20.92 12.18 -21.96
CA LEU A 186 -21.94 11.41 -21.25
C LEU A 186 -23.25 12.22 -21.25
N ASP A 187 -24.26 11.74 -21.98
CA ASP A 187 -25.60 12.32 -22.02
C ASP A 187 -26.59 11.27 -21.49
N ARG A 188 -27.21 11.55 -20.34
CA ARG A 188 -28.23 10.68 -19.73
C ARG A 188 -29.34 11.52 -19.12
N THR A 189 -30.58 11.08 -19.29
CA THR A 189 -31.73 11.65 -18.60
C THR A 189 -32.05 10.80 -17.37
N ILE A 190 -32.01 11.39 -16.17
CA ILE A 190 -32.36 10.73 -14.90
C ILE A 190 -33.43 11.58 -14.22
N ASN A 191 -34.56 10.96 -13.85
CA ASN A 191 -35.69 11.65 -13.19
C ASN A 191 -36.13 12.93 -13.93
N ASP A 192 -36.35 12.83 -15.25
CA ASP A 192 -36.72 13.94 -16.16
C ASP A 192 -35.72 15.10 -16.28
N ASN A 193 -34.60 15.06 -15.55
CA ASN A 193 -33.50 15.99 -15.69
C ASN A 193 -32.48 15.45 -16.68
N ARG A 194 -32.16 16.24 -17.71
CA ARG A 194 -31.09 15.93 -18.65
C ARG A 194 -29.75 16.27 -18.02
N HIS A 195 -28.86 15.29 -17.96
CA HIS A 195 -27.50 15.44 -17.47
C HIS A 195 -26.54 15.23 -18.65
N GLN A 196 -25.72 16.25 -18.91
CA GLN A 196 -24.77 16.20 -20.01
C GLN A 196 -23.41 16.72 -19.56
N VAL A 197 -22.38 15.92 -19.79
CA VAL A 197 -20.98 16.26 -19.51
C VAL A 197 -20.14 15.90 -20.73
N THR A 198 -19.31 16.83 -21.17
CA THR A 198 -18.24 16.55 -22.14
C THR A 198 -16.91 16.89 -21.49
N ALA A 199 -16.01 15.92 -21.46
CA ALA A 199 -14.66 16.09 -20.93
C ALA A 199 -13.63 15.78 -22.01
N GLU A 200 -12.52 16.50 -21.97
CA GLU A 200 -11.34 16.27 -22.79
C GLU A 200 -10.12 16.21 -21.89
N VAL A 201 -9.44 15.06 -21.93
CA VAL A 201 -8.30 14.76 -21.07
C VAL A 201 -7.15 14.21 -21.89
N GLU A 202 -5.94 14.50 -21.42
CA GLU A 202 -4.70 13.92 -21.90
C GLU A 202 -4.04 13.15 -20.77
N VAL A 203 -3.61 11.92 -21.07
CA VAL A 203 -2.79 11.10 -20.18
C VAL A 203 -1.35 11.09 -20.68
N THR A 204 -0.40 11.29 -19.78
CA THR A 204 1.04 11.34 -20.10
C THR A 204 1.81 10.42 -19.17
N PRO A 205 2.83 9.69 -19.64
CA PRO A 205 3.73 8.96 -18.76
C PRO A 205 4.51 9.91 -17.85
N LEU A 206 4.78 9.49 -16.63
CA LEU A 206 5.64 10.18 -15.67
C LEU A 206 6.87 9.32 -15.38
N THR A 207 7.96 9.97 -14.97
CA THR A 207 9.19 9.31 -14.54
C THR A 207 9.35 9.32 -13.02
N ASP A 208 8.67 10.24 -12.33
CA ASP A 208 8.73 10.38 -10.88
C ASP A 208 7.40 9.94 -10.27
N GLY A 209 7.48 8.92 -9.41
CA GLY A 209 6.38 8.25 -8.72
C GLY A 209 5.20 9.15 -8.35
N GLY A 210 4.05 8.96 -9.01
CA GLY A 210 2.78 9.51 -8.52
C GLY A 210 1.76 9.94 -9.58
N LEU A 211 0.58 10.29 -9.09
CA LEU A 211 -0.49 10.90 -9.88
C LEU A 211 -0.29 12.42 -9.88
N VAL A 212 -0.03 12.98 -11.06
CA VAL A 212 0.00 14.44 -11.25
C VAL A 212 -1.26 14.88 -11.99
N ILE A 213 -2.08 15.69 -11.33
CA ILE A 213 -3.28 16.28 -11.92
C ILE A 213 -2.96 17.72 -12.33
N LYS A 214 -3.05 18.01 -13.63
CA LYS A 214 -2.91 19.35 -14.19
C LYS A 214 -4.24 19.80 -14.79
N TYR A 215 -4.49 21.09 -14.73
CA TYR A 215 -5.64 21.74 -15.35
C TYR A 215 -5.10 22.78 -16.33
N ALA A 216 -5.62 22.81 -17.55
CA ALA A 216 -5.26 23.84 -18.52
C ALA A 216 -5.72 25.23 -18.07
N ASP A 217 -4.92 26.26 -18.36
CA ASP A 217 -5.21 27.67 -17.98
C ASP A 217 -6.53 28.20 -18.57
N SER A 218 -7.01 27.56 -19.64
CA SER A 218 -8.27 27.89 -20.33
C SER A 218 -9.54 27.53 -19.53
N LEU A 219 -9.41 26.78 -18.42
CA LEU A 219 -10.54 26.41 -17.56
C LEU A 219 -10.97 27.58 -16.67
N ARG A 220 -12.25 27.95 -16.73
CA ARG A 220 -12.82 29.03 -15.90
C ARG A 220 -12.71 28.67 -14.41
N GLN A 221 -12.01 29.48 -13.65
CA GLN A 221 -11.68 29.27 -12.24
C GLN A 221 -12.91 29.09 -11.32
N SER A 222 -14.05 29.70 -11.67
CA SER A 222 -15.32 29.57 -10.90
C SER A 222 -16.01 28.21 -11.08
N LEU A 223 -16.05 27.67 -12.30
CA LEU A 223 -16.64 26.35 -12.60
C LEU A 223 -15.78 25.21 -12.03
N LEU A 224 -14.47 25.44 -11.92
CA LEU A 224 -13.54 24.45 -11.40
C LEU A 224 -13.80 24.18 -9.92
N ASN A 225 -14.07 25.20 -9.08
CA ASN A 225 -14.17 25.02 -7.63
C ASN A 225 -15.35 24.13 -7.21
N ASP A 226 -16.52 24.27 -7.84
CA ASP A 226 -17.73 23.51 -7.48
C ASP A 226 -17.63 22.02 -7.88
N TYR A 227 -16.89 21.71 -8.95
CA TYR A 227 -16.76 20.36 -9.50
C TYR A 227 -15.36 19.76 -9.34
N LYS A 228 -14.42 20.45 -8.67
CA LYS A 228 -13.03 20.01 -8.52
C LYS A 228 -12.95 18.64 -7.87
N GLU A 229 -13.71 18.46 -6.80
CA GLU A 229 -13.77 17.21 -6.04
C GLU A 229 -14.36 16.07 -6.88
N ALA A 230 -15.40 16.35 -7.67
CA ALA A 230 -15.98 15.38 -8.59
C ALA A 230 -15.00 14.94 -9.68
N ILE A 231 -14.25 15.89 -10.25
CA ILE A 231 -13.22 15.61 -11.25
C ILE A 231 -12.08 14.79 -10.62
N ALA A 232 -11.61 15.19 -9.44
CA ALA A 232 -10.57 14.46 -8.71
C ALA A 232 -11.01 13.02 -8.39
N ASN A 233 -12.23 12.83 -7.89
CA ASN A 233 -12.80 11.51 -7.65
C ASN A 233 -12.93 10.67 -8.94
N GLY A 234 -13.27 11.31 -10.07
CA GLY A 234 -13.29 10.67 -11.38
C GLY A 234 -11.89 10.20 -11.84
N ILE A 235 -10.87 11.03 -11.61
CA ILE A 235 -9.46 10.68 -11.89
C ILE A 235 -9.03 9.53 -10.98
N HIS A 236 -9.22 9.64 -9.66
CA HIS A 236 -8.87 8.59 -8.71
C HIS A 236 -9.54 7.26 -9.05
N SER A 237 -10.83 7.28 -9.40
CA SER A 237 -11.55 6.09 -9.85
C SER A 237 -10.91 5.45 -11.10
N ALA A 238 -10.53 6.26 -12.09
CA ALA A 238 -9.84 5.74 -13.28
C ALA A 238 -8.46 5.14 -12.97
N TYR A 239 -7.79 5.60 -11.92
CA TYR A 239 -6.48 5.07 -11.51
C TYR A 239 -6.56 3.71 -10.83
N LEU A 240 -7.72 3.31 -10.31
CA LEU A 240 -7.88 2.01 -9.67
C LEU A 240 -7.98 0.87 -10.68
N THR A 241 -8.41 1.15 -11.91
CA THR A 241 -8.69 0.14 -12.94
C THR A 241 -7.87 0.38 -14.19
N GLY A 242 -6.80 -0.39 -14.38
CA GLY A 242 -5.96 -0.31 -15.58
C GLY A 242 -6.60 -0.93 -16.84
N PRO A 243 -6.15 -0.54 -18.05
CA PRO A 243 -6.69 -1.03 -19.31
C PRO A 243 -6.35 -2.49 -19.70
N LEU A 244 -5.33 -3.13 -19.10
CA LEU A 244 -4.85 -4.47 -19.46
C LEU A 244 -5.34 -5.56 -18.49
N LEU A 245 -4.91 -5.49 -17.22
CA LEU A 245 -5.25 -6.44 -16.16
C LEU A 245 -6.36 -5.90 -15.24
N GLY A 246 -6.79 -4.66 -15.41
CA GLY A 246 -7.61 -3.97 -14.40
C GLY A 246 -6.80 -3.58 -13.17
N SER A 247 -5.47 -3.63 -13.23
CA SER A 247 -4.60 -3.31 -12.09
C SER A 247 -4.42 -1.80 -11.94
N PRO A 248 -4.18 -1.26 -10.73
CA PRO A 248 -4.09 0.18 -10.55
C PRO A 248 -2.93 0.80 -11.34
N LEU A 249 -3.14 2.00 -11.84
CA LEU A 249 -2.16 2.75 -12.61
C LEU A 249 -1.05 3.30 -11.72
N LEU A 250 0.17 3.32 -12.25
CA LEU A 250 1.34 3.95 -11.66
C LEU A 250 2.03 4.82 -12.73
N ASP A 251 2.61 5.94 -12.30
CA ASP A 251 3.40 6.83 -13.14
C ASP A 251 2.65 7.38 -14.36
N VAL A 252 1.39 7.74 -14.16
CA VAL A 252 0.57 8.41 -15.15
C VAL A 252 0.22 9.80 -14.63
N GLY A 253 0.33 10.81 -15.50
CA GLY A 253 -0.18 12.16 -15.28
C GLY A 253 -1.45 12.39 -16.08
N VAL A 254 -2.38 13.19 -15.54
CA VAL A 254 -3.62 13.59 -16.22
C VAL A 254 -3.65 15.10 -16.35
N THR A 255 -3.83 15.58 -17.58
CA THR A 255 -4.13 16.98 -17.87
C THR A 255 -5.57 17.10 -18.34
N VAL A 256 -6.38 17.86 -17.61
CA VAL A 256 -7.75 18.19 -18.01
C VAL A 256 -7.70 19.44 -18.88
N HIS A 257 -8.04 19.30 -20.16
CA HIS A 257 -8.00 20.40 -21.15
C HIS A 257 -9.30 21.19 -21.17
N SER A 258 -10.43 20.49 -21.24
CA SER A 258 -11.74 21.12 -21.27
C SER A 258 -12.78 20.26 -20.56
N ILE A 259 -13.73 20.92 -19.88
CA ILE A 259 -14.89 20.27 -19.30
C ILE A 259 -16.12 21.16 -19.46
N ASN A 260 -17.15 20.63 -20.10
CA ASN A 260 -18.42 21.30 -20.33
C ASN A 260 -19.50 20.52 -19.57
N ILE A 261 -20.18 21.18 -18.64
CA ILE A 261 -21.17 20.58 -17.75
C ILE A 261 -22.49 21.34 -17.94
N LEU A 262 -23.57 20.61 -18.24
CA LEU A 262 -24.91 21.18 -18.29
C LEU A 262 -25.42 21.48 -16.87
N ALA A 263 -26.13 22.60 -16.71
CA ALA A 263 -26.72 22.99 -15.43
C ALA A 263 -27.69 21.90 -14.92
N GLY A 264 -27.61 21.57 -13.63
CA GLY A 264 -28.41 20.51 -13.01
C GLY A 264 -27.76 19.12 -13.06
N THR A 265 -26.54 18.98 -13.58
CA THR A 265 -25.79 17.72 -13.58
C THR A 265 -25.24 17.37 -12.20
N SER A 266 -25.41 16.11 -11.77
CA SER A 266 -24.86 15.63 -10.49
C SER A 266 -23.33 15.41 -10.54
N ALA A 267 -22.67 15.59 -9.40
CA ALA A 267 -21.22 15.35 -9.24
C ALA A 267 -20.80 13.93 -9.65
N THR A 268 -21.65 12.93 -9.39
CA THR A 268 -21.42 11.52 -9.77
C THR A 268 -21.36 11.30 -11.28
N MET A 269 -22.12 12.07 -12.05
CA MET A 269 -22.11 11.98 -13.52
C MET A 269 -20.85 12.62 -14.08
N VAL A 270 -20.37 13.70 -13.46
CA VAL A 270 -19.10 14.34 -13.79
C VAL A 270 -17.93 13.39 -13.53
N SER A 271 -17.86 12.78 -12.34
CA SER A 271 -16.80 11.83 -12.00
C SER A 271 -16.78 10.62 -12.94
N ALA A 272 -17.96 10.07 -13.26
CA ALA A 272 -18.09 8.95 -14.21
C ALA A 272 -17.66 9.31 -15.64
N CYS A 273 -17.99 10.52 -16.12
CA CYS A 273 -17.58 10.98 -17.43
C CYS A 273 -16.06 11.16 -17.52
N VAL A 274 -15.45 11.78 -16.51
CA VAL A 274 -14.00 11.96 -16.43
C VAL A 274 -13.30 10.60 -16.40
N SER A 275 -13.78 9.68 -15.56
CA SER A 275 -13.22 8.34 -15.46
C SER A 275 -13.24 7.59 -16.80
N ARG A 276 -14.38 7.61 -17.50
CA ARG A 276 -14.52 7.02 -18.84
C ARG A 276 -13.61 7.66 -19.89
N CYS A 277 -13.45 8.99 -19.82
CA CYS A 277 -12.58 9.73 -20.73
C CYS A 277 -11.11 9.28 -20.57
N ILE A 278 -10.65 9.15 -19.33
CA ILE A 278 -9.30 8.66 -19.01
C ILE A 278 -9.14 7.22 -19.49
N GLN A 279 -10.10 6.33 -19.20
CA GLN A 279 -10.08 4.94 -19.69
C GLN A 279 -9.97 4.86 -21.21
N LYS A 280 -10.64 5.76 -21.94
CA LYS A 280 -10.55 5.83 -23.41
C LYS A 280 -9.20 6.33 -23.89
N ALA A 281 -8.59 7.28 -23.19
CA ALA A 281 -7.23 7.74 -23.49
C ALA A 281 -6.22 6.61 -23.23
N LEU A 282 -6.26 6.02 -22.04
CA LEU A 282 -5.43 4.86 -21.66
C LEU A 282 -5.56 3.71 -22.65
N LYS A 283 -6.75 3.48 -23.21
CA LYS A 283 -6.95 2.43 -24.22
C LYS A 283 -6.21 2.67 -25.54
N LYS A 284 -5.97 3.93 -25.91
CA LYS A 284 -5.26 4.34 -27.14
C LYS A 284 -3.75 4.46 -26.96
N ALA A 285 -3.30 4.76 -25.74
CA ALA A 285 -1.87 4.80 -25.42
C ALA A 285 -1.23 3.40 -25.55
N ASP A 286 0.08 3.39 -25.74
CA ASP A 286 0.89 2.19 -25.57
C ASP A 286 0.98 1.88 -24.07
N LYS A 287 0.75 0.62 -23.69
CA LYS A 287 0.52 0.21 -22.30
C LYS A 287 1.53 -0.85 -21.90
N GLN A 288 1.98 -0.79 -20.66
CA GLN A 288 2.88 -1.77 -20.10
C GLN A 288 2.40 -2.21 -18.72
N ILE A 289 2.51 -3.51 -18.45
CA ILE A 289 2.32 -4.05 -17.11
C ILE A 289 3.59 -3.82 -16.33
N LEU A 290 3.47 -3.30 -15.12
CA LEU A 290 4.56 -3.19 -14.18
C LEU A 290 4.49 -4.34 -13.17
N GLU A 291 5.60 -5.05 -13.00
CA GLU A 291 5.73 -6.08 -11.96
C GLU A 291 6.53 -5.56 -10.76
N PRO A 292 6.20 -6.03 -9.54
CA PRO A 292 6.98 -5.68 -8.36
C PRO A 292 8.33 -6.40 -8.38
N LEU A 293 9.40 -5.61 -8.34
CA LEU A 293 10.76 -6.07 -8.25
C LEU A 293 11.18 -6.09 -6.77
N MET A 294 11.63 -7.26 -6.29
CA MET A 294 12.03 -7.45 -4.92
C MET A 294 13.54 -7.33 -4.78
N ARG A 295 13.99 -6.55 -3.80
CA ARG A 295 15.35 -6.65 -3.29
C ARG A 295 15.43 -7.87 -2.39
N VAL A 296 16.20 -8.86 -2.84
CA VAL A 296 16.45 -10.11 -2.13
C VAL A 296 17.85 -10.05 -1.52
N GLU A 297 17.94 -10.21 -0.21
CA GLU A 297 19.20 -10.45 0.47
C GLU A 297 19.24 -11.91 0.93
N ILE A 298 20.25 -12.66 0.50
CA ILE A 298 20.38 -14.08 0.84
C ILE A 298 21.72 -14.31 1.53
N THR A 299 21.68 -14.80 2.76
CA THR A 299 22.86 -15.23 3.52
C THR A 299 22.99 -16.75 3.47
N MET A 300 24.16 -17.26 3.10
CA MET A 300 24.42 -18.70 2.96
C MET A 300 25.90 -19.04 3.20
N GLY A 301 26.23 -20.31 3.36
CA GLY A 301 27.61 -20.81 3.30
C GLY A 301 28.21 -20.72 1.89
N GLU A 302 29.53 -20.55 1.79
CA GLU A 302 30.24 -20.38 0.51
C GLU A 302 30.06 -21.58 -0.44
N GLU A 303 29.85 -22.78 0.10
CA GLU A 303 29.64 -24.01 -0.65
C GLU A 303 28.38 -24.00 -1.52
N TYR A 304 27.36 -23.21 -1.16
CA TYR A 304 26.08 -23.15 -1.88
C TYR A 304 26.00 -21.99 -2.88
N LEU A 305 27.01 -21.12 -2.92
CA LEU A 305 27.01 -19.89 -3.71
C LEU A 305 26.69 -20.16 -5.19
N GLY A 306 27.35 -21.14 -5.80
CA GLY A 306 27.13 -21.47 -7.22
C GLY A 306 25.71 -21.95 -7.52
N SER A 307 25.14 -22.78 -6.64
CA SER A 307 23.78 -23.31 -6.79
C SER A 307 22.74 -22.21 -6.68
N VAL A 308 22.89 -21.29 -5.71
CA VAL A 308 21.93 -20.20 -5.52
C VAL A 308 22.03 -19.16 -6.64
N LEU A 309 23.24 -18.84 -7.12
CA LEU A 309 23.40 -17.97 -8.29
C LEU A 309 22.73 -18.56 -9.54
N GLY A 310 22.87 -19.87 -9.76
CA GLY A 310 22.21 -20.56 -10.86
C GLY A 310 20.69 -20.56 -10.76
N ASP A 311 20.13 -20.64 -9.55
CA ASP A 311 18.69 -20.55 -9.32
C ASP A 311 18.16 -19.12 -9.53
N LEU A 312 18.85 -18.10 -8.99
CA LEU A 312 18.51 -16.69 -9.22
C LEU A 312 18.50 -16.34 -10.71
N ALA A 313 19.48 -16.82 -11.48
CA ALA A 313 19.55 -16.59 -12.92
C ALA A 313 18.34 -17.18 -13.67
N LYS A 314 17.82 -18.35 -13.24
CA LYS A 314 16.60 -18.93 -13.81
C LYS A 314 15.35 -18.11 -13.50
N ARG A 315 15.36 -17.40 -12.37
CA ARG A 315 14.25 -16.57 -11.86
C ARG A 315 14.32 -15.12 -12.34
N ARG A 316 14.99 -14.84 -13.47
CA ARG A 316 15.19 -13.48 -13.99
C ARG A 316 15.86 -12.55 -12.96
N GLY A 317 16.64 -13.10 -12.04
CA GLY A 317 17.31 -12.36 -10.97
C GLY A 317 18.56 -11.63 -11.46
N ASN A 318 18.68 -10.35 -11.10
CA ASN A 318 19.83 -9.51 -11.38
C ASN A 318 20.66 -9.29 -10.10
N VAL A 319 21.78 -9.99 -9.99
CA VAL A 319 22.70 -9.89 -8.85
C VAL A 319 23.45 -8.56 -8.90
N GLN A 320 23.30 -7.75 -7.85
CA GLN A 320 23.97 -6.46 -7.71
C GLN A 320 25.33 -6.63 -7.04
N GLU A 321 25.37 -7.35 -5.93
CA GLU A 321 26.56 -7.47 -5.11
C GLU A 321 26.62 -8.84 -4.42
N ILE A 322 27.85 -9.32 -4.20
CA ILE A 322 28.15 -10.48 -3.37
C ILE A 322 29.14 -10.04 -2.29
N GLN A 323 28.69 -10.01 -1.05
CA GLN A 323 29.48 -9.64 0.12
C GLN A 323 29.92 -10.90 0.88
N SER A 324 31.02 -10.78 1.62
CA SER A 324 31.47 -11.83 2.55
C SER A 324 31.28 -11.35 3.99
N ARG A 325 30.57 -12.12 4.80
CA ARG A 325 30.27 -11.82 6.20
C ARG A 325 30.68 -13.00 7.07
N PHE A 326 31.87 -12.91 7.66
CA PHE A 326 32.54 -14.02 8.35
C PHE A 326 32.65 -15.25 7.43
N ASP A 327 32.15 -16.41 7.86
CA ASP A 327 32.15 -17.66 7.10
C ASP A 327 31.00 -17.76 6.08
N ASN A 328 30.12 -16.75 6.02
CA ASN A 328 28.98 -16.72 5.11
C ASN A 328 29.17 -15.74 3.95
N LYS A 329 28.51 -16.04 2.83
CA LYS A 329 28.31 -15.13 1.70
C LYS A 329 26.92 -14.50 1.78
N VAL A 330 26.82 -13.24 1.41
CA VAL A 330 25.58 -12.49 1.31
C VAL A 330 25.39 -12.02 -0.13
N ILE A 331 24.31 -12.42 -0.77
CA ILE A 331 23.95 -12.00 -2.13
C ILE A 331 22.87 -10.93 -2.03
N LEU A 332 23.09 -9.79 -2.68
CA LEU A 332 22.09 -8.76 -2.91
C LEU A 332 21.67 -8.82 -4.39
N ALA A 333 20.39 -9.10 -4.64
CA ALA A 333 19.86 -9.23 -6.00
C ALA A 333 18.48 -8.58 -6.11
N PHE A 334 18.13 -8.17 -7.33
CA PHE A 334 16.76 -7.81 -7.68
C PHE A 334 16.10 -8.97 -8.42
N VAL A 335 14.93 -9.39 -7.98
CA VAL A 335 14.22 -10.54 -8.56
C VAL A 335 12.73 -10.20 -8.67
N PRO A 336 12.07 -10.43 -9.81
CA PRO A 336 10.64 -10.24 -9.92
C PRO A 336 9.86 -11.13 -8.96
N LEU A 337 8.88 -10.58 -8.24
CA LEU A 337 8.13 -11.32 -7.22
C LEU A 337 7.42 -12.57 -7.78
N ALA A 338 7.03 -12.53 -9.07
CA ALA A 338 6.38 -13.65 -9.74
C ALA A 338 7.24 -14.93 -9.74
N GLU A 339 8.56 -14.78 -9.75
CA GLU A 339 9.50 -15.89 -9.76
C GLU A 339 9.88 -16.35 -8.33
N LEU A 340 9.47 -15.61 -7.30
CA LEU A 340 9.81 -15.88 -5.90
C LEU A 340 8.71 -16.63 -5.12
N MET A 341 7.61 -17.00 -5.77
CA MET A 341 6.57 -17.84 -5.17
C MET A 341 7.17 -19.17 -4.68
N GLY A 342 6.96 -19.54 -3.41
CA GLY A 342 7.53 -20.76 -2.84
C GLY A 342 9.06 -20.73 -2.63
N TYR A 343 9.73 -19.59 -2.83
CA TYR A 343 11.21 -19.52 -2.82
C TYR A 343 11.84 -20.00 -1.51
N SER A 344 11.17 -19.83 -0.37
CA SER A 344 11.68 -20.31 0.92
C SER A 344 11.94 -21.82 0.93
N THR A 345 11.07 -22.60 0.31
CA THR A 345 11.20 -24.06 0.25
C THR A 345 12.31 -24.46 -0.72
N ASP A 346 12.37 -23.81 -1.88
CA ASP A 346 13.39 -24.06 -2.89
C ASP A 346 14.79 -23.72 -2.36
N LEU A 347 14.96 -22.55 -1.75
CA LEU A 347 16.24 -22.12 -1.17
C LEU A 347 16.70 -23.05 -0.05
N ARG A 348 15.79 -23.47 0.84
CA ARG A 348 16.11 -24.44 1.89
C ARG A 348 16.57 -25.77 1.29
N THR A 349 15.90 -26.24 0.24
CA THR A 349 16.29 -27.48 -0.45
C THR A 349 17.68 -27.35 -1.08
N LEU A 350 17.98 -26.22 -1.73
CA LEU A 350 19.27 -25.96 -2.36
C LEU A 350 20.43 -25.84 -1.37
N THR A 351 20.17 -25.33 -0.16
CA THR A 351 21.20 -25.01 0.83
C THR A 351 21.20 -25.95 2.04
N SER A 352 20.51 -27.08 1.94
CA SER A 352 20.30 -28.02 3.05
C SER A 352 19.72 -27.36 4.32
N GLY A 353 18.93 -26.31 4.14
CA GLY A 353 18.28 -25.54 5.20
C GLY A 353 19.16 -24.49 5.88
N SER A 354 20.41 -24.29 5.44
CA SER A 354 21.35 -23.39 6.09
C SER A 354 21.18 -21.92 5.71
N ALA A 355 20.60 -21.62 4.54
CA ALA A 355 20.46 -20.25 4.07
C ALA A 355 19.23 -19.53 4.64
N THR A 356 19.37 -18.23 4.82
CA THR A 356 18.29 -17.32 5.20
C THR A 356 18.17 -16.23 4.15
N PHE A 357 16.96 -15.74 3.92
CA PHE A 357 16.74 -14.63 3.00
C PHE A 357 15.73 -13.63 3.56
N THR A 358 15.84 -12.39 3.10
CA THR A 358 14.87 -11.33 3.33
C THR A 358 14.42 -10.76 1.98
N LEU A 359 13.18 -10.27 1.95
CA LEU A 359 12.55 -9.68 0.78
C LEU A 359 12.04 -8.29 1.14
N GLU A 360 12.39 -7.31 0.33
CA GLU A 360 11.85 -5.96 0.41
C GLU A 360 11.42 -5.50 -0.97
N LEU A 361 10.29 -4.79 -1.07
CA LEU A 361 9.90 -4.18 -2.34
C LEU A 361 10.91 -3.09 -2.69
N ALA A 362 11.55 -3.21 -3.86
CA ALA A 362 12.47 -2.19 -4.35
C ALA A 362 11.71 -1.12 -5.13
N ASN A 363 11.02 -1.54 -6.18
CA ASN A 363 10.28 -0.70 -7.11
C ASN A 363 9.36 -1.55 -7.98
N TYR A 364 8.60 -0.88 -8.83
CA TYR A 364 7.88 -1.50 -9.93
C TYR A 364 8.68 -1.30 -11.21
N GLU A 365 8.82 -2.36 -12.01
CA GLU A 365 9.55 -2.34 -13.28
C GLU A 365 8.65 -2.81 -14.42
N GLY A 366 8.87 -2.24 -15.61
CA GLY A 366 8.14 -2.61 -16.82
C GLY A 366 8.44 -4.04 -17.23
N MET A 367 7.39 -4.87 -17.30
CA MET A 367 7.49 -6.25 -17.74
C MET A 367 7.84 -6.31 -19.24
N ASP A 368 8.66 -7.28 -19.61
CA ASP A 368 9.01 -7.54 -21.01
C ASP A 368 7.75 -7.96 -21.81
N PRO A 369 7.65 -7.60 -23.11
CA PRO A 369 6.46 -7.90 -23.92
C PRO A 369 6.12 -9.39 -24.00
N GLN A 370 7.12 -10.29 -23.94
CA GLN A 370 6.90 -11.74 -23.95
C GLN A 370 6.27 -12.23 -22.65
N ASP A 371 6.79 -11.76 -21.51
CA ASP A 371 6.30 -12.10 -20.18
C ASP A 371 4.89 -11.52 -19.96
N GLN A 372 4.66 -10.28 -20.43
CA GLN A 372 3.35 -9.63 -20.40
C GLN A 372 2.29 -10.43 -21.17
N ASN A 373 2.61 -10.90 -22.38
CA ASN A 373 1.70 -11.74 -23.16
C ASN A 373 1.44 -13.10 -22.48
N THR A 374 2.46 -13.67 -21.84
CA THR A 374 2.33 -14.93 -21.09
C THR A 374 1.41 -14.76 -19.88
N LEU A 375 1.55 -13.66 -19.14
CA LEU A 375 0.70 -13.32 -18.01
C LEU A 375 -0.76 -13.12 -18.43
N LEU A 376 -0.99 -12.37 -19.51
CA LEU A 376 -2.33 -12.13 -20.04
C LEU A 376 -3.04 -13.43 -20.47
N LYS A 377 -2.31 -14.35 -21.13
CA LYS A 377 -2.82 -15.69 -21.46
C LYS A 377 -3.14 -16.51 -20.21
N LYS A 378 -2.27 -16.49 -19.20
CA LYS A 378 -2.49 -17.20 -17.92
C LYS A 378 -3.74 -16.70 -17.19
N LYS A 379 -4.07 -15.41 -17.35
CA LYS A 379 -5.26 -14.77 -16.79
C LYS A 379 -6.51 -14.88 -17.70
N GLY A 380 -6.40 -15.48 -18.88
CA GLY A 380 -7.53 -15.66 -19.81
C GLY A 380 -8.03 -14.37 -20.46
N LEU A 381 -7.17 -13.34 -20.53
CA LEU A 381 -7.48 -12.03 -21.11
C LEU A 381 -7.02 -11.88 -22.57
N LEU A 382 -6.32 -12.91 -23.09
CA LEU A 382 -5.87 -13.05 -24.47
C LEU A 382 -6.17 -14.45 -25.03
#